data_AF-A0A379SUM7-F1
#
_entry.id   AF-A0A379SUM7-F1
#
_cell.length_a   1.000
_cell.length_b   1.000
_cell.length_c   1.000
_cell.angle_alpha   90.00
_cell.angle_beta   90.00
_cell.angle_gamma   90.00
#
_symmetry.space_group_name_H-M   'P 1'
#
loop_
_entity.id
_entity.type
_entity.pdbx_description
1 polymer ?
#
loop_
_entity_poly.entity_id
_entity_poly.type
_entity_poly.pdbx_seq_one_letter_code
_entity_poly.pdbx_strand_id
1 'polypeptide(L)'
;MTESGETRQPQRVQQIGIIRSVAAFGINLDMNADKSRQALDELGVCFLFAPKYHTGFRHAMPVRQQLKTRTLFNVLGPLINPAHPPLALIGVYTPELVLPIAETLRVLGYQRAAVVHSGGMDEVRSMRRRLSRSCMTAKLKAINLRRRILA
;
A
#
# COMPACT_ATOMS: atom_id res chain seq x y z
N MET A 1 -20.21 26.27 -41.34
CA MET A 1 -18.79 25.89 -41.14
C MET A 1 -18.17 26.91 -40.22
N THR A 2 -18.02 26.57 -38.94
CA THR A 2 -17.04 27.19 -38.03
C THR A 2 -16.93 26.27 -36.83
N GLU A 3 -15.86 25.48 -36.81
CA GLU A 3 -15.49 24.56 -35.74
C GLU A 3 -15.15 25.35 -34.47
N SER A 4 -15.92 25.14 -33.41
CA SER A 4 -15.53 25.51 -32.05
C SER A 4 -14.49 24.51 -31.55
N GLY A 5 -13.22 24.95 -31.56
CA GLY A 5 -12.09 24.19 -31.04
C GLY A 5 -12.23 23.89 -29.55
N GLU A 6 -12.65 22.67 -29.24
CA GLU A 6 -12.63 22.11 -27.90
C GLU A 6 -11.18 21.71 -27.56
N THR A 7 -10.46 22.63 -26.92
CA THR A 7 -9.13 22.39 -26.37
C THR A 7 -9.23 21.33 -25.27
N ARG A 8 -8.95 20.07 -25.64
CA ARG A 8 -8.78 18.95 -24.72
C ARG A 8 -7.72 19.31 -23.67
N GLN A 9 -8.17 19.57 -22.45
CA GLN A 9 -7.28 19.72 -21.30
C GLN A 9 -6.46 18.43 -21.12
N PRO A 10 -5.14 18.53 -20.85
CA PRO A 10 -4.29 17.36 -20.70
C PRO A 10 -4.72 16.59 -19.45
N GLN A 11 -5.08 15.32 -19.67
CA GLN A 11 -5.49 14.37 -18.64
C GLN A 11 -4.41 14.29 -17.55
N ARG A 12 -4.66 14.92 -16.39
CA ARG A 12 -3.81 14.82 -15.20
C ARG A 12 -3.81 13.37 -14.71
N VAL A 13 -2.63 12.75 -14.73
CA VAL A 13 -2.12 11.69 -13.86
C VAL A 13 -3.20 10.85 -13.16
N GLN A 14 -3.60 9.76 -13.82
CA GLN A 14 -4.44 8.72 -13.22
C GLN A 14 -3.66 7.96 -12.14
N GLN A 15 -3.81 8.32 -10.87
CA GLN A 15 -3.56 7.36 -9.78
C GLN A 15 -4.41 7.70 -8.54
N ILE A 16 -5.73 7.54 -8.68
CA ILE A 16 -6.71 7.74 -7.58
C ILE A 16 -7.86 6.73 -7.75
N GLY A 17 -7.57 5.43 -7.59
CA GLY A 17 -8.57 4.38 -7.69
C GLY A 17 -9.40 4.24 -6.40
N ILE A 18 -8.75 3.74 -5.34
CA ILE A 18 -9.41 3.38 -4.07
C ILE A 18 -9.99 4.60 -3.34
N ILE A 19 -9.25 5.71 -3.27
CA ILE A 19 -9.69 6.92 -2.55
C ILE A 19 -11.00 7.45 -3.13
N ARG A 20 -11.12 7.52 -4.47
CA ARG A 20 -12.33 8.00 -5.15
C ARG A 20 -13.49 7.03 -4.95
N SER A 21 -13.24 5.72 -5.00
CA SER A 21 -14.25 4.70 -4.74
C SER A 21 -14.77 4.77 -3.31
N VAL A 22 -13.89 4.89 -2.32
CA VAL A 22 -14.22 4.99 -0.89
C VAL A 22 -15.01 6.29 -0.63
N ALA A 23 -14.60 7.41 -1.21
CA ALA A 23 -15.35 8.67 -1.13
C ALA A 23 -16.75 8.57 -1.74
N ALA A 24 -16.91 7.84 -2.86
CA ALA A 24 -18.21 7.64 -3.50
C ALA A 24 -19.19 6.83 -2.63
N PHE A 25 -18.69 6.02 -1.69
CA PHE A 25 -19.51 5.34 -0.67
C PHE A 25 -19.83 6.22 0.55
N GLY A 26 -19.53 7.53 0.50
CA GLY A 26 -19.81 8.47 1.58
C GLY A 26 -18.85 8.37 2.77
N ILE A 27 -17.72 7.67 2.63
CA ILE A 27 -16.72 7.56 3.69
C ILE A 27 -15.93 8.87 3.77
N ASN A 28 -15.93 9.50 4.94
CA ASN A 28 -15.19 10.72 5.19
C ASN A 28 -13.67 10.45 5.23
N LEU A 29 -12.97 10.83 4.18
CA LEU A 29 -11.51 10.69 4.07
C LEU A 29 -10.72 11.72 4.88
N ASP A 30 -11.39 12.78 5.33
CA ASP A 30 -10.77 13.88 6.07
C ASP A 30 -10.93 13.72 7.59
N MET A 31 -11.20 12.50 8.06
CA MET A 31 -11.20 12.18 9.50
C MET A 31 -9.82 12.44 10.12
N ASN A 32 -9.82 12.90 11.37
CA ASN A 32 -8.61 13.05 12.17
C ASN A 32 -8.22 11.69 12.78
N ALA A 33 -6.99 11.61 13.32
CA ALA A 33 -6.46 10.34 13.83
C ALA A 33 -7.31 9.75 14.97
N ASP A 34 -7.86 10.58 15.84
CA ASP A 34 -8.68 10.14 16.97
C ASP A 34 -9.99 9.48 16.52
N LYS A 35 -10.71 10.11 15.57
CA LYS A 35 -11.92 9.52 15.00
C LYS A 35 -11.63 8.27 14.19
N SER A 36 -10.50 8.23 13.49
CA SER A 36 -10.06 7.03 12.77
C SER A 36 -9.79 5.86 13.72
N ARG A 37 -9.17 6.13 14.88
CA ARG A 37 -8.96 5.13 15.94
C ARG A 37 -10.29 4.68 16.54
N GLN A 38 -11.18 5.60 16.88
CA GLN A 38 -12.51 5.27 17.40
C GLN A 38 -13.28 4.38 16.42
N ALA A 39 -13.29 4.72 15.12
CA ALA A 39 -13.94 3.90 14.10
C ALA A 39 -13.31 2.49 13.99
N LEU A 40 -11.99 2.38 14.15
CA LEU A 40 -11.31 1.09 14.17
C LEU A 40 -11.73 0.26 15.40
N ASP A 41 -11.82 0.88 16.57
CA ASP A 41 -12.17 0.23 17.83
C ASP A 41 -13.66 -0.20 17.85
N GLU A 42 -14.57 0.59 17.25
CA GLU A 42 -16.02 0.32 17.21
C GLU A 42 -16.44 -0.61 16.06
N LEU A 43 -15.90 -0.40 14.85
CA LEU A 43 -16.34 -1.08 13.62
C LEU A 43 -15.36 -2.18 13.16
N GLY A 44 -14.16 -2.23 13.73
CA GLY A 44 -13.10 -3.16 13.32
C GLY A 44 -12.44 -2.82 11.98
N VAL A 45 -12.81 -1.69 11.35
CA VAL A 45 -12.28 -1.25 10.05
C VAL A 45 -12.10 0.26 10.03
N CYS A 46 -11.01 0.72 9.41
CA CYS A 46 -10.71 2.14 9.23
C CYS A 46 -9.89 2.36 7.95
N PHE A 47 -10.08 3.51 7.32
CA PHE A 47 -9.26 3.97 6.20
C PHE A 47 -8.30 5.06 6.64
N LEU A 48 -6.99 4.82 6.52
CA LEU A 48 -5.95 5.78 6.88
C LEU A 48 -5.41 6.49 5.63
N PHE A 49 -5.71 7.78 5.50
CA PHE A 49 -5.28 8.56 4.34
C PHE A 49 -3.82 9.03 4.47
N ALA A 50 -2.93 8.43 3.66
CA ALA A 50 -1.47 8.55 3.76
C ALA A 50 -0.88 9.98 3.89
N PRO A 51 -1.35 11.02 3.16
CA PRO A 51 -0.81 12.37 3.29
C PRO A 51 -0.91 12.98 4.70
N LYS A 52 -1.89 12.54 5.50
CA LYS A 52 -2.05 13.02 6.89
C LYS A 52 -1.03 12.43 7.85
N TYR A 53 -0.58 11.21 7.60
CA TYR A 53 0.27 10.46 8.53
C TYR A 53 1.75 10.51 8.15
N HIS A 54 2.08 10.87 6.91
CA HIS A 54 3.46 10.90 6.42
C HIS A 54 3.87 12.31 6.00
N THR A 55 3.72 13.27 6.91
CA THR A 55 4.02 14.69 6.64
C THR A 55 5.44 14.92 6.14
N GLY A 56 6.43 14.14 6.60
CA GLY A 56 7.80 14.18 6.12
C GLY A 56 7.98 13.86 4.63
N PHE A 57 7.05 13.11 4.02
CA PHE A 57 7.11 12.79 2.59
C PHE A 57 6.92 14.03 1.71
N ARG A 58 6.36 15.13 2.25
CA ARG A 58 6.21 16.40 1.53
C ARG A 58 7.54 16.93 0.98
N HIS A 59 8.64 16.69 1.68
CA HIS A 59 9.97 17.17 1.28
C HIS A 59 10.52 16.39 0.09
N ALA A 60 10.14 15.11 -0.04
CA ALA A 60 10.53 14.25 -1.17
C ALA A 60 9.60 14.41 -2.40
N MET A 61 8.41 15.01 -2.23
CA MET A 61 7.43 15.17 -3.32
C MET A 61 7.97 15.91 -4.55
N PRO A 62 8.65 17.07 -4.43
CA PRO A 62 9.13 17.80 -5.61
C PRO A 62 10.10 16.98 -6.46
N VAL A 63 11.06 16.31 -5.80
CA VAL A 63 12.06 15.45 -6.45
C VAL A 63 11.38 14.25 -7.11
N ARG A 64 10.42 13.61 -6.41
CA ARG A 64 9.67 12.48 -6.97
C ARG A 64 8.87 12.86 -8.22
N GLN A 65 8.26 14.05 -8.22
CA GLN A 65 7.50 14.55 -9.37
C GLN A 65 8.41 14.84 -10.58
N GLN A 66 9.64 15.28 -10.33
CA GLN A 66 10.64 15.52 -11.39
C GLN A 66 11.20 14.20 -11.96
N LEU A 67 11.54 13.23 -11.11
CA LEU A 67 12.14 11.97 -11.53
C LEU A 67 11.20 11.11 -12.40
N LYS A 68 9.89 11.18 -12.17
CA LYS A 68 8.84 10.42 -12.90
C LYS A 68 9.14 8.91 -13.05
N THR A 69 9.92 8.36 -12.13
CA THR A 69 10.33 6.95 -12.12
C THR A 69 9.96 6.29 -10.80
N ARG A 70 9.98 4.95 -10.78
CA ARG A 70 9.74 4.17 -9.57
C ARG A 70 10.93 4.33 -8.63
N THR A 71 10.65 4.60 -7.37
CA THR A 71 11.66 4.77 -6.31
C THR A 71 11.30 3.93 -5.09
N LEU A 72 12.18 3.91 -4.09
CA LEU A 72 11.92 3.26 -2.80
C LEU A 72 10.59 3.70 -2.17
N PHE A 73 10.16 4.95 -2.39
CA PHE A 73 8.89 5.44 -1.87
C PHE A 73 7.64 4.71 -2.40
N ASN A 74 7.74 4.00 -3.52
CA ASN A 74 6.64 3.18 -4.03
C ASN A 74 6.40 1.92 -3.19
N VAL A 75 7.42 1.42 -2.49
CA VAL A 75 7.32 0.23 -1.63
C VAL A 75 7.22 0.58 -0.15
N LEU A 76 7.64 1.79 0.24
CA LEU A 76 7.59 2.23 1.64
C LEU A 76 6.16 2.40 2.17
N GLY A 77 5.21 2.80 1.34
CA GLY A 77 3.84 3.13 1.78
C GLY A 77 3.20 2.04 2.67
N PRO A 78 3.13 0.79 2.20
CA PRO A 78 2.62 -0.33 3.00
C PRO A 78 3.43 -0.65 4.28
N LEU A 79 4.73 -0.34 4.29
CA LEU A 79 5.63 -0.67 5.40
C LEU A 79 5.49 0.29 6.59
N ILE A 80 5.05 1.52 6.34
CA ILE A 80 4.94 2.59 7.34
C ILE A 80 3.51 2.76 7.86
N ASN A 81 2.69 1.71 7.86
CA ASN A 81 1.31 1.77 8.32
C ASN A 81 1.24 2.24 9.80
N PRO A 82 0.64 3.41 10.09
CA PRO A 82 0.58 3.98 11.44
C PRO A 82 -0.14 3.08 12.46
N ALA A 83 -1.03 2.19 12.00
CA ALA A 83 -1.75 1.27 12.87
C ALA A 83 -0.93 0.03 13.27
N HIS A 84 0.25 -0.19 12.66
CA HIS A 84 1.10 -1.36 12.90
C HIS A 84 0.33 -2.68 13.06
N PRO A 85 -0.48 -3.07 12.06
CA PRO A 85 -1.35 -4.24 12.21
C PRO A 85 -0.51 -5.52 12.38
N PRO A 86 -0.95 -6.49 13.18
CA PRO A 86 -0.22 -7.75 13.37
C PRO A 86 -0.16 -8.60 12.09
N LEU A 87 -1.04 -8.28 11.13
CA LEU A 87 -1.28 -8.99 9.88
C LEU A 87 -1.13 -8.02 8.71
N ALA A 88 -0.38 -8.40 7.68
CA ALA A 88 -0.26 -7.62 6.45
C ALA A 88 -0.32 -8.49 5.18
N LEU A 89 -0.97 -7.98 4.15
CA LEU A 89 -0.87 -8.50 2.78
C LEU A 89 -0.35 -7.35 1.92
N ILE A 90 0.84 -7.53 1.33
CA ILE A 90 1.52 -6.50 0.56
C ILE A 90 1.77 -7.00 -0.85
N GLY A 91 1.33 -6.21 -1.81
CA GLY A 91 1.63 -6.38 -3.22
C GLY A 91 2.95 -5.74 -3.61
N VAL A 92 3.72 -6.40 -4.47
CA VAL A 92 4.91 -5.81 -5.09
C VAL A 92 4.87 -5.94 -6.61
N TYR A 93 5.32 -4.89 -7.29
CA TYR A 93 5.25 -4.80 -8.75
C TYR A 93 6.32 -5.63 -9.47
N THR A 94 7.36 -6.11 -8.78
CA THR A 94 8.45 -6.92 -9.36
C THR A 94 8.82 -8.05 -8.41
N PRO A 95 9.14 -9.26 -8.91
CA PRO A 95 9.37 -10.44 -8.06
C PRO A 95 10.61 -10.30 -7.16
N GLU A 96 11.60 -9.50 -7.57
CA GLU A 96 12.84 -9.27 -6.82
C GLU A 96 12.60 -8.56 -5.48
N LEU A 97 11.47 -7.85 -5.35
CA LEU A 97 11.08 -7.18 -4.11
C LEU A 97 10.37 -8.09 -3.12
N VAL A 98 9.94 -9.29 -3.52
CA VAL A 98 9.16 -10.18 -2.65
C VAL A 98 9.95 -10.53 -1.38
N LEU A 99 11.21 -10.95 -1.54
CA LEU A 99 12.05 -11.35 -0.41
C LEU A 99 12.51 -10.18 0.46
N PRO A 100 13.05 -9.06 -0.09
CA PRO A 100 13.44 -7.90 0.72
C PRO A 100 12.29 -7.31 1.55
N ILE A 101 11.09 -7.22 0.96
CA ILE A 101 9.91 -6.69 1.66
C ILE A 101 9.47 -7.66 2.76
N ALA A 102 9.49 -8.97 2.49
CA ALA A 102 9.23 -9.96 3.52
C ALA A 102 10.22 -9.85 4.69
N GLU A 103 11.52 -9.81 4.42
CA GLU A 103 12.53 -9.66 5.47
C GLU A 103 12.37 -8.37 6.26
N THR A 104 12.00 -7.28 5.59
CA THR A 104 11.71 -6.00 6.24
C THR A 104 10.52 -6.12 7.20
N LEU A 105 9.41 -6.75 6.77
CA LEU A 105 8.25 -6.98 7.64
C LEU A 105 8.58 -7.84 8.87
N ARG A 106 9.49 -8.80 8.71
CA ARG A 106 9.99 -9.61 9.83
C ARG A 106 10.76 -8.74 10.84
N VAL A 107 11.65 -7.86 10.36
CA VAL A 107 12.41 -6.94 11.23
C VAL A 107 11.49 -5.92 11.91
N LEU A 108 10.45 -5.45 11.22
CA LEU A 108 9.43 -4.55 11.76
C LEU A 108 8.48 -5.23 12.77
N GLY A 109 8.61 -6.54 13.01
CA GLY A 109 7.87 -7.26 14.05
C GLY A 109 6.47 -7.74 13.65
N TYR A 110 6.16 -7.82 12.35
CA TYR A 110 4.87 -8.36 11.90
C TYR A 110 4.74 -9.85 12.27
N GLN A 111 3.61 -10.23 12.88
CA GLN A 111 3.36 -11.62 13.29
C GLN A 111 3.09 -12.53 12.08
N ARG A 112 2.33 -11.99 11.12
CA ARG A 112 1.94 -12.70 9.91
C ARG A 112 1.93 -11.73 8.75
N ALA A 113 2.66 -12.06 7.69
CA ALA A 113 2.61 -11.26 6.47
C ALA A 113 2.64 -12.15 5.23
N ALA A 114 1.97 -11.70 4.17
CA ALA A 114 2.10 -12.28 2.85
C ALA A 114 2.54 -11.19 1.88
N VAL A 115 3.62 -11.44 1.14
CA VAL A 115 4.07 -10.57 0.07
C VAL A 115 3.80 -11.28 -1.25
N VAL A 116 3.07 -10.63 -2.15
CA VAL A 116 2.57 -11.22 -3.40
C VAL A 116 3.04 -10.45 -4.61
N HIS A 117 3.36 -11.18 -5.66
CA HIS A 117 3.62 -10.66 -7.01
C HIS A 117 2.92 -11.54 -8.03
N SER A 118 2.15 -10.95 -8.95
CA SER A 118 1.46 -11.70 -10.01
C SER A 118 1.70 -11.08 -11.39
N GLY A 119 2.72 -11.57 -12.11
CA GLY A 119 2.91 -11.24 -13.53
C GLY A 119 2.95 -9.74 -13.84
N GLY A 120 3.66 -8.95 -13.02
CA GLY A 120 3.75 -7.49 -13.15
C GLY A 120 2.73 -6.68 -12.35
N MET A 121 1.79 -7.34 -11.67
CA MET A 121 0.77 -6.70 -10.83
C MET A 121 1.03 -6.98 -9.34
N ASP A 122 0.70 -6.00 -8.51
CA ASP A 122 0.78 -6.04 -7.04
C ASP A 122 -0.48 -6.65 -6.39
N GLU A 123 -1.32 -7.31 -7.18
CA GLU A 123 -2.54 -7.98 -6.71
C GLU A 123 -2.46 -9.50 -6.90
N VAL A 124 -3.31 -10.25 -6.18
CA VAL A 124 -3.47 -11.69 -6.41
C VAL A 124 -4.41 -11.89 -7.60
N ARG A 125 -3.89 -12.45 -8.69
CA ARG A 125 -4.72 -12.75 -9.87
C ARG A 125 -5.52 -14.04 -9.66
N SER A 126 -6.82 -13.99 -9.99
CA SER A 126 -7.69 -15.17 -9.97
C SER A 126 -7.12 -16.27 -10.88
N MET A 127 -6.85 -17.43 -10.27
CA MET A 127 -5.99 -18.47 -10.81
C MET A 127 -6.83 -19.52 -11.55
N ARG A 128 -6.80 -19.53 -12.89
CA ARG A 128 -7.33 -20.66 -13.68
C ARG A 128 -6.23 -21.74 -13.72
N ARG A 129 -6.53 -22.94 -13.19
CA ARG A 129 -5.62 -24.07 -12.84
C ARG A 129 -4.49 -24.49 -13.82
N ARG A 130 -4.35 -23.92 -15.03
CA ARG A 130 -3.40 -24.41 -16.04
C ARG A 130 -2.31 -23.45 -16.52
N LEU A 131 -2.32 -22.17 -16.17
CA LEU A 131 -1.24 -21.26 -16.56
C LEU A 131 -0.93 -20.25 -15.47
N SER A 132 0.22 -20.40 -14.82
CA SER A 132 1.08 -19.27 -14.40
C SER A 132 2.21 -19.82 -13.53
N ARG A 133 3.41 -19.89 -14.10
CA ARG A 133 4.69 -19.98 -13.35
C ARG A 133 5.09 -18.63 -12.73
N SER A 134 4.19 -17.65 -12.67
CA SER A 134 4.51 -16.22 -12.49
C SER A 134 3.88 -15.57 -11.25
N CYS A 135 3.24 -16.36 -10.37
CA CYS A 135 2.77 -15.89 -9.07
C CYS A 135 3.78 -16.31 -7.99
N MET A 136 4.45 -15.33 -7.37
CA MET A 136 5.37 -15.55 -6.26
C MET A 136 4.73 -15.07 -4.98
N THR A 137 4.81 -15.89 -3.92
CA THR A 137 4.27 -15.55 -2.60
C THR A 137 5.30 -15.90 -1.54
N ALA A 138 5.73 -14.93 -0.75
CA ALA A 138 6.44 -15.17 0.50
C ALA A 138 5.44 -15.08 1.65
N LYS A 139 5.28 -16.18 2.40
CA LYS A 139 4.48 -16.21 3.62
C LYS A 139 5.41 -16.16 4.82
N LEU A 140 5.28 -15.10 5.60
CA LEU A 140 5.88 -15.01 6.92
C LEU A 140 4.86 -15.49 7.94
N LYS A 141 5.23 -16.53 8.67
CA LYS A 141 4.63 -16.90 9.93
C LYS A 141 5.70 -16.66 10.98
N ALA A 142 5.49 -15.70 11.88
CA ALA A 142 6.39 -15.51 13.01
C ALA A 142 6.46 -16.84 13.78
N ILE A 143 7.65 -17.45 13.79
CA ILE A 143 7.98 -18.49 14.75
C ILE A 143 8.19 -17.74 16.06
N ASN A 144 7.35 -18.02 17.05
CA ASN A 144 7.41 -17.43 18.38
C ASN A 144 8.82 -17.65 18.96
N LEU A 145 9.71 -16.66 18.85
CA LEU A 145 10.99 -16.66 19.53
C LEU A 145 10.75 -16.17 20.97
N ARG A 146 9.94 -16.90 21.74
CA ARG A 146 9.92 -16.72 23.20
C ARG A 146 11.22 -17.29 23.76
N ARG A 147 12.28 -16.48 23.81
CA ARG A 147 13.36 -16.64 24.79
C ARG A 147 13.89 -15.26 25.22
N ARG A 148 13.66 -14.97 26.50
CA ARG A 148 14.49 -14.21 27.45
C ARG A 148 15.25 -13.00 26.88
N ILE A 149 14.90 -11.80 27.35
CA ILE A 149 15.77 -10.94 28.18
C ILE A 149 14.83 -10.02 28.97
N LEU A 150 14.56 -10.42 30.22
CA LEU A 150 14.52 -9.51 31.36
C LEU A 150 15.93 -9.61 31.96
N ALA A 151 16.67 -8.52 31.91
CA ALA A 151 17.78 -8.17 32.79
C ALA A 151 17.95 -6.65 32.69
#